data_AF-A0A2D5B3L5-F1
#
_entry.id   AF-A0A2D5B3L5-F1
#
_cell.length_a   1.000
_cell.length_b   1.000
_cell.length_c   1.000
_cell.angle_alpha   90.00
_cell.angle_beta   90.00
_cell.angle_gamma   90.00
#
_symmetry.space_group_name_H-M   'P 1'
#
loop_
_entity.id
_entity.type
_entity.pdbx_description
1 polymer ?
#
loop_
_entity_poly.entity_id
_entity_poly.type
_entity_poly.pdbx_seq_one_letter_code
_entity_poly.pdbx_strand_id
1 'polypeptide(L)'
;MGTAVSAVPMSFGVWYILSMRNLPILLHVPKCGGTTLIMAVTGAKMPPKANDRYRHVLWNEDKTMMHSNAGDIFTADGVERYKGRQIILCVRNPLDRLESEFGFLGNREEFRELWKRQTGEDYPATMLEYVGFGGASESITKFLLGRDLYDQEPVSDAEFQFLLSRLHDEQFTFGLTHQMELTTKNIEHRCGYGFNEELPRYRISLYKPERDEQWGRVEEVFREQNPRDLELFELVGSLFAKQTEGLGDASDRSFVGDVNMSALLFTTSEERRSPFEIYANDLEDPDTLYGWVAERKPELIELNANAIRDCGRDGKRFLILWLEAAIARYLPESADPLEIDRDEPLKTVRALVRTMFG
;
A
#
# COMPACT_ATOMS: atom_id res chain seq x y z
N MET A 1 -53.74 6.39 -13.95
CA MET A 1 -53.39 5.01 -13.59
C MET A 1 -52.20 4.61 -14.45
N GLY A 2 -50.98 4.78 -13.93
CA GLY A 2 -49.74 4.48 -14.65
C GLY A 2 -49.35 3.02 -14.44
N THR A 3 -49.22 2.28 -15.54
CA THR A 3 -48.73 0.90 -15.57
C THR A 3 -47.25 0.86 -15.22
N ALA A 4 -46.92 0.28 -14.07
CA ALA A 4 -45.55 -0.06 -13.69
C ALA A 4 -45.04 -1.16 -14.63
N VAL A 5 -43.95 -0.88 -15.35
CA VAL A 5 -43.21 -1.88 -16.11
C VAL A 5 -42.34 -2.64 -15.11
N SER A 6 -42.67 -3.91 -14.88
CA SER A 6 -41.89 -4.78 -14.00
C SER A 6 -40.53 -5.06 -14.64
N ALA A 7 -39.45 -4.69 -13.97
CA ALA A 7 -38.11 -5.14 -14.33
C ALA A 7 -38.05 -6.67 -14.15
N VAL A 8 -37.82 -7.40 -15.25
CA VAL A 8 -37.60 -8.84 -15.23
C VAL A 8 -36.18 -9.11 -14.71
N PRO A 9 -35.96 -10.00 -13.73
CA PRO A 9 -34.62 -10.31 -13.25
C PRO A 9 -33.85 -11.05 -14.34
N MET A 10 -32.78 -10.45 -14.86
CA MET A 10 -31.85 -11.16 -15.74
C MET A 10 -30.99 -12.12 -14.91
N SER A 11 -30.77 -13.33 -15.44
CA SER A 11 -30.00 -14.39 -14.78
C SER A 11 -28.51 -14.02 -14.63
N PHE A 12 -27.91 -14.43 -13.50
CA PHE A 12 -26.49 -14.26 -13.13
C PHE A 12 -25.47 -14.49 -14.26
N GLY A 13 -25.73 -15.43 -15.17
CA GLY A 13 -24.81 -15.76 -16.28
C GLY A 13 -24.68 -14.68 -17.37
N VAL A 14 -25.72 -13.86 -17.56
CA VAL A 14 -25.72 -12.76 -18.55
C VAL A 14 -24.97 -11.54 -18.00
N TRP A 15 -25.04 -11.32 -16.68
CA TRP A 15 -24.26 -10.29 -15.97
C TRP A 15 -22.75 -10.59 -16.06
N TYR A 16 -22.35 -11.85 -15.90
CA TYR A 16 -20.94 -12.26 -15.90
C TYR A 16 -20.24 -12.12 -17.26
N ILE A 17 -20.94 -12.35 -18.37
CA ILE A 17 -20.37 -12.25 -19.73
C ILE A 17 -20.38 -10.81 -20.25
N LEU A 18 -21.37 -9.99 -19.86
CA LEU A 18 -21.38 -8.55 -20.15
C LEU A 18 -20.42 -7.75 -19.24
N SER A 19 -20.17 -8.19 -17.98
CA SER A 19 -19.27 -7.49 -17.06
C SER A 19 -17.79 -7.64 -17.40
N MET A 20 -17.37 -8.72 -18.08
CA MET A 20 -15.96 -8.94 -18.44
C MET A 20 -15.42 -7.95 -19.49
N ARG A 21 -16.28 -7.24 -20.24
CA ARG A 21 -15.88 -6.21 -21.22
C ARG A 21 -15.76 -4.80 -20.63
N ASN A 22 -16.29 -4.54 -19.44
CA ASN A 22 -16.36 -3.20 -18.82
C ASN A 22 -15.65 -3.09 -17.45
N LEU A 23 -14.74 -4.02 -17.13
CA LEU A 23 -13.92 -3.89 -15.92
C LEU A 23 -13.05 -2.62 -15.99
N PRO A 24 -13.11 -1.72 -14.98
CA PRO A 24 -12.37 -0.48 -14.96
C PRO A 24 -10.87 -0.76 -14.91
N ILE A 25 -10.10 0.20 -15.40
CA ILE A 25 -8.65 0.23 -15.18
C ILE A 25 -8.43 0.81 -13.80
N LEU A 26 -7.83 0.07 -12.89
CA LEU A 26 -7.42 0.58 -11.59
C LEU A 26 -5.96 1.06 -11.65
N LEU A 27 -5.75 2.35 -11.37
CA LEU A 27 -4.44 2.93 -11.15
C LEU A 27 -4.06 2.77 -9.68
N HIS A 28 -3.27 1.75 -9.37
CA HIS A 28 -2.77 1.51 -8.02
C HIS A 28 -1.44 2.24 -7.83
N VAL A 29 -1.52 3.50 -7.41
CA VAL A 29 -0.34 4.23 -6.89
C VAL A 29 0.14 3.50 -5.62
N PRO A 30 1.41 3.08 -5.51
CA PRO A 30 1.90 2.36 -4.35
C PRO A 30 1.57 3.10 -3.04
N LYS A 31 1.20 2.34 -2.01
CA LYS A 31 0.90 2.83 -0.64
C LYS A 31 -0.34 3.74 -0.51
N CYS A 32 -1.18 3.82 -1.54
CA CYS A 32 -2.48 4.52 -1.53
C CYS A 32 -3.68 3.59 -1.28
N GLY A 33 -3.50 2.53 -0.48
CA GLY A 33 -4.58 1.59 -0.15
C GLY A 33 -5.11 0.75 -1.34
N GLY A 34 -4.44 0.77 -2.50
CA GLY A 34 -4.94 0.12 -3.71
C GLY A 34 -5.00 -1.40 -3.64
N THR A 35 -4.24 -2.07 -2.75
CA THR A 35 -4.42 -3.50 -2.46
C THR A 35 -5.82 -3.79 -1.90
N THR A 36 -6.27 -2.99 -0.93
CA THR A 36 -7.61 -3.14 -0.37
C THR A 36 -8.66 -2.91 -1.44
N LEU A 37 -8.47 -1.87 -2.26
CA LEU A 37 -9.40 -1.52 -3.31
C LEU A 37 -9.47 -2.55 -4.44
N ILE A 38 -8.33 -3.03 -4.97
CA ILE A 38 -8.34 -4.02 -6.06
C ILE A 38 -8.97 -5.34 -5.62
N MET A 39 -8.70 -5.77 -4.40
CA MET A 39 -9.26 -7.00 -3.87
C MET A 39 -10.77 -6.86 -3.62
N ALA A 40 -11.23 -5.69 -3.19
CA ALA A 40 -12.66 -5.38 -3.10
C ALA A 40 -13.33 -5.38 -4.49
N VAL A 41 -12.70 -4.75 -5.50
CA VAL A 41 -13.25 -4.65 -6.86
C VAL A 41 -13.27 -6.00 -7.58
N THR A 42 -12.24 -6.83 -7.38
CA THR A 42 -12.08 -8.10 -8.10
C THR A 42 -12.65 -9.30 -7.35
N GLY A 43 -12.92 -9.18 -6.04
CA GLY A 43 -13.21 -10.31 -5.17
C GLY A 43 -12.04 -11.29 -5.02
N ALA A 44 -10.84 -10.93 -5.48
CA ALA A 44 -9.68 -11.80 -5.45
C ALA A 44 -9.08 -11.92 -4.05
N LYS A 45 -8.55 -13.11 -3.72
CA LYS A 45 -7.87 -13.38 -2.44
C LYS A 45 -6.43 -12.88 -2.38
N MET A 46 -5.87 -12.51 -3.53
CA MET A 46 -4.54 -11.92 -3.67
C MET A 46 -4.60 -10.80 -4.71
N PRO A 47 -3.76 -9.76 -4.61
CA PRO A 47 -3.64 -8.77 -5.66
C PRO A 47 -3.26 -9.44 -6.99
N PRO A 48 -3.90 -9.06 -8.11
CA PRO A 48 -3.52 -9.58 -9.42
C PRO A 48 -2.13 -9.08 -9.82
N LYS A 49 -1.47 -9.76 -10.77
CA LYS A 49 -0.28 -9.22 -11.43
C LYS A 49 -0.67 -7.98 -12.24
N ALA A 50 0.19 -6.97 -12.24
CA ALA A 50 -0.04 -5.76 -13.03
C ALA A 50 -0.17 -6.06 -14.53
N ASN A 51 -1.13 -5.39 -15.16
CA ASN A 51 -1.58 -5.59 -16.53
C ASN A 51 -2.38 -4.37 -17.02
N ASP A 52 -3.06 -4.47 -18.17
CA ASP A 52 -3.88 -3.38 -18.73
C ASP A 52 -4.96 -2.84 -17.77
N ARG A 53 -5.52 -3.69 -16.90
CA ARG A 53 -6.61 -3.34 -15.97
C ARG A 53 -6.14 -3.05 -14.55
N TYR A 54 -4.96 -3.54 -14.16
CA TYR A 54 -4.37 -3.27 -12.86
C TYR A 54 -3.01 -2.62 -13.10
N ARG A 55 -2.99 -1.28 -13.06
CA ARG A 55 -1.79 -0.49 -13.32
C ARG A 55 -1.02 -0.30 -12.03
N HIS A 56 0.25 -0.67 -12.06
CA HIS A 56 1.14 -0.65 -10.92
C HIS A 56 2.59 -0.59 -11.40
N VAL A 57 3.52 -0.64 -10.46
CA VAL A 57 4.94 -0.78 -10.74
C VAL A 57 5.28 -2.21 -11.17
N LEU A 58 6.15 -2.33 -12.16
CA LEU A 58 6.61 -3.58 -12.76
C LEU A 58 8.13 -3.63 -12.74
N TRP A 59 8.69 -4.76 -12.32
CA TRP A 59 10.09 -5.08 -12.56
C TRP A 59 10.31 -5.36 -14.04
N ASN A 60 11.44 -4.91 -14.57
CA ASN A 60 11.98 -5.45 -15.81
C ASN A 60 12.52 -6.89 -15.60
N GLU A 61 12.86 -7.57 -16.69
CA GLU A 61 13.20 -9.00 -16.67
C GLU A 61 14.41 -9.33 -15.79
N ASP A 62 15.41 -8.46 -15.75
CA ASP A 62 16.65 -8.64 -14.99
C ASP A 62 16.61 -8.02 -13.58
N LYS A 63 15.46 -7.47 -13.16
CA LYS A 63 15.24 -6.78 -11.88
C LYS A 63 16.23 -5.63 -11.64
N THR A 64 16.60 -4.93 -12.71
CA THR A 64 17.43 -3.73 -12.62
C THR A 64 16.66 -2.42 -12.57
N MET A 65 15.38 -2.46 -12.88
CA MET A 65 14.51 -1.30 -12.98
C MET A 65 13.10 -1.67 -12.55
N MET A 66 12.42 -0.74 -11.88
CA MET A 66 11.00 -0.86 -11.59
C MET A 66 10.28 0.39 -12.09
N HIS A 67 9.35 0.23 -13.03
CA HIS A 67 8.67 1.33 -13.71
C HIS A 67 7.15 1.19 -13.61
N SER A 68 6.44 2.30 -13.68
CA SER A 68 4.98 2.28 -13.74
C SER A 68 4.48 1.96 -15.15
N ASN A 69 3.49 1.09 -15.26
CA ASN A 69 2.81 0.82 -16.54
C ASN A 69 1.59 1.72 -16.79
N ALA A 70 1.45 2.84 -16.05
CA ALA A 70 0.32 3.77 -16.20
C ALA A 70 0.56 4.88 -17.25
N GLY A 71 1.82 5.13 -17.62
CA GLY A 71 2.23 6.31 -18.39
C GLY A 71 1.52 6.50 -19.73
N ASP A 72 1.22 5.40 -20.43
CA ASP A 72 0.55 5.45 -21.73
C ASP A 72 -0.89 5.99 -21.65
N ILE A 73 -1.54 6.01 -20.48
CA ILE A 73 -2.85 6.66 -20.27
C ILE A 73 -2.72 8.20 -20.36
N PHE A 74 -1.56 8.73 -20.00
CA PHE A 74 -1.25 10.15 -19.92
C PHE A 74 -0.40 10.60 -21.11
N THR A 75 -0.64 10.01 -22.29
CA THR A 75 -0.08 10.43 -23.58
C THR A 75 -1.19 10.88 -24.53
N ALA A 76 -0.83 11.56 -25.62
CA ALA A 76 -1.79 11.95 -26.67
C ALA A 76 -2.51 10.74 -27.27
N ASP A 77 -1.79 9.65 -27.56
CA ASP A 77 -2.37 8.40 -28.07
C ASP A 77 -3.24 7.70 -27.02
N GLY A 78 -2.90 7.87 -25.73
CA GLY A 78 -3.67 7.39 -24.60
C GLY A 78 -5.10 7.92 -24.55
N VAL A 79 -5.31 9.17 -24.97
CA VAL A 79 -6.64 9.82 -25.01
C VAL A 79 -7.62 8.97 -25.82
N GLU A 80 -7.24 8.62 -27.05
CA GLU A 80 -8.11 7.85 -27.94
C GLU A 80 -8.10 6.36 -27.59
N ARG A 81 -6.95 5.80 -27.19
CA ARG A 81 -6.83 4.38 -26.82
C ARG A 81 -7.73 4.00 -25.64
N TYR A 82 -7.87 4.88 -24.65
CA TYR A 82 -8.63 4.61 -23.43
C TYR A 82 -10.00 5.27 -23.39
N LYS A 83 -10.42 5.93 -24.47
CA LYS A 83 -11.71 6.60 -24.58
C LYS A 83 -12.87 5.66 -24.25
N GLY A 84 -13.71 6.09 -23.31
CA GLY A 84 -14.87 5.33 -22.86
C GLY A 84 -14.56 4.19 -21.88
N ARG A 85 -13.28 3.96 -21.51
CA ARG A 85 -12.90 3.05 -20.44
C ARG A 85 -13.05 3.77 -19.10
N GLN A 86 -13.73 3.16 -18.13
CA GLN A 86 -13.71 3.65 -16.76
C GLN A 86 -12.31 3.47 -16.14
N ILE A 87 -11.76 4.52 -15.54
CA ILE A 87 -10.45 4.51 -14.89
C ILE A 87 -10.63 4.93 -13.44
N ILE A 88 -10.17 4.11 -12.50
CA ILE A 88 -10.23 4.41 -11.07
C ILE A 88 -8.84 4.85 -10.63
N LEU A 89 -8.76 6.04 -10.02
CA LEU A 89 -7.55 6.55 -9.38
C LEU A 89 -7.83 6.85 -7.92
N CYS A 90 -7.14 6.15 -7.03
CA CYS A 90 -7.17 6.43 -5.59
C CYS A 90 -5.80 6.96 -5.16
N VAL A 91 -5.79 8.11 -4.48
CA VAL A 91 -4.57 8.72 -3.96
C VAL A 91 -4.62 8.83 -2.43
N ARG A 92 -3.46 9.09 -1.84
CA ARG A 92 -3.27 9.36 -0.41
C ARG A 92 -2.57 10.71 -0.28
N ASN A 93 -2.68 11.35 0.87
CA ASN A 93 -1.82 12.49 1.20
C ASN A 93 -0.35 12.11 0.84
N PRO A 94 0.32 12.90 -0.02
CA PRO A 94 1.63 12.53 -0.55
C PRO A 94 2.70 12.27 0.52
N LEU A 95 2.75 13.07 1.59
CA LEU A 95 3.72 12.88 2.68
C LEU A 95 3.42 11.60 3.48
N ASP A 96 2.15 11.37 3.83
CA ASP A 96 1.76 10.12 4.50
C ASP A 96 2.00 8.87 3.63
N ARG A 97 1.94 9.02 2.29
CA ARG A 97 2.30 7.97 1.33
C ARG A 97 3.79 7.68 1.39
N LEU A 98 4.63 8.72 1.28
CA LEU A 98 6.10 8.59 1.35
C LEU A 98 6.55 8.02 2.69
N GLU A 99 5.96 8.44 3.80
CA GLU A 99 6.23 7.86 5.13
C GLU A 99 6.00 6.34 5.14
N SER A 100 4.91 5.88 4.51
CA SER A 100 4.60 4.46 4.40
C SER A 100 5.46 3.71 3.39
N GLU A 101 5.99 4.42 2.39
CA GLU A 101 6.90 3.89 1.38
C GLU A 101 8.31 3.72 1.93
N PHE A 102 8.84 4.74 2.62
CA PHE A 102 10.15 4.74 3.28
C PHE A 102 10.33 3.48 4.15
N GLY A 103 9.41 3.26 5.09
CA GLY A 103 9.44 2.07 5.95
C GLY A 103 9.20 0.76 5.20
N PHE A 104 8.55 0.78 4.03
CA PHE A 104 8.32 -0.44 3.24
C PHE A 104 9.54 -0.82 2.40
N LEU A 105 10.16 0.15 1.72
CA LEU A 105 11.30 -0.09 0.85
C LEU A 105 12.58 -0.30 1.68
N GLY A 106 12.80 0.48 2.74
CA GLY A 106 13.97 0.34 3.61
C GLY A 106 14.06 -1.04 4.29
N ASN A 107 12.95 -1.72 4.50
CA ASN A 107 12.88 -3.06 5.12
C ASN A 107 13.06 -4.22 4.12
N ARG A 108 13.55 -3.95 2.90
CA ARG A 108 13.71 -4.93 1.83
C ARG A 108 15.00 -4.71 1.06
N GLU A 109 15.85 -5.73 1.06
CA GLU A 109 17.17 -5.68 0.44
C GLU A 109 17.09 -5.33 -1.04
N GLU A 110 16.17 -5.94 -1.79
CA GLU A 110 16.04 -5.73 -3.23
C GLU A 110 15.71 -4.26 -3.61
N PHE A 111 14.99 -3.55 -2.74
CA PHE A 111 14.66 -2.15 -2.96
C PHE A 111 15.78 -1.20 -2.54
N ARG A 112 16.57 -1.57 -1.52
CA ARG A 112 17.80 -0.85 -1.15
C ARG A 112 18.89 -1.02 -2.22
N GLU A 113 19.04 -2.22 -2.77
CA GLU A 113 19.94 -2.48 -3.89
C GLU A 113 19.52 -1.73 -5.15
N LEU A 114 18.21 -1.72 -5.46
CA LEU A 114 17.68 -0.93 -6.58
C LEU A 114 17.96 0.55 -6.39
N TRP A 115 17.76 1.07 -5.17
CA TRP A 115 18.08 2.46 -4.84
C TRP A 115 19.55 2.75 -5.14
N LYS A 116 20.47 1.98 -4.55
CA LYS A 116 21.91 2.13 -4.77
C LYS A 116 22.31 2.07 -6.24
N ARG A 117 21.67 1.21 -7.02
CA ARG A 117 21.92 1.10 -8.46
C ARG A 117 21.44 2.34 -9.23
N GLN A 118 20.27 2.87 -8.90
CA GLN A 118 19.66 4.00 -9.63
C GLN A 118 20.16 5.37 -9.16
N THR A 119 20.57 5.48 -7.90
CA THR A 119 20.98 6.74 -7.27
C THR A 119 22.48 6.86 -7.07
N GLY A 120 23.19 5.72 -6.97
CA GLY A 120 24.61 5.68 -6.61
C GLY A 120 24.88 5.81 -5.11
N GLU A 121 23.84 5.96 -4.29
CA GLU A 121 23.93 6.19 -2.83
C GLU A 121 23.29 5.05 -2.05
N ASP A 122 23.67 4.88 -0.78
CA ASP A 122 22.96 3.94 0.09
C ASP A 122 21.53 4.42 0.40
N TYR A 123 20.66 3.50 0.79
CA TYR A 123 19.27 3.86 1.13
C TYR A 123 19.26 4.80 2.35
N PRO A 124 18.52 5.92 2.33
CA PRO A 124 18.54 6.91 3.40
C PRO A 124 18.22 6.32 4.78
N ALA A 125 18.94 6.76 5.80
CA ALA A 125 18.77 6.28 7.17
C ALA A 125 17.60 6.97 7.87
N THR A 126 17.32 8.22 7.48
CA THR A 126 16.24 9.03 8.07
C THR A 126 15.18 9.42 7.05
N MET A 127 13.96 9.68 7.55
CA MET A 127 12.88 10.22 6.71
C MET A 127 13.25 11.58 6.11
N LEU A 128 14.01 12.40 6.85
CA LEU A 128 14.46 13.72 6.39
C LEU A 128 15.40 13.62 5.18
N GLU A 129 16.38 12.72 5.23
CA GLU A 129 17.26 12.42 4.09
C GLU A 129 16.45 11.87 2.91
N TYR A 130 15.50 10.96 3.18
CA TYR A 130 14.68 10.35 2.14
C TYR A 130 13.84 11.38 1.38
N VAL A 131 13.12 12.29 2.07
CA VAL A 131 12.30 13.31 1.39
C VAL A 131 13.12 14.38 0.68
N GLY A 132 14.38 14.57 1.09
CA GLY A 132 15.31 15.48 0.44
C GLY A 132 15.93 14.93 -0.86
N PHE A 133 15.74 13.64 -1.14
CA PHE A 133 16.38 12.98 -2.28
C PHE A 133 15.50 13.04 -3.54
N GLY A 134 16.12 13.35 -4.69
CA GLY A 134 15.40 13.51 -5.97
C GLY A 134 14.65 12.27 -6.42
N GLY A 135 15.16 11.07 -6.09
CA GLY A 135 14.49 9.80 -6.37
C GLY A 135 13.23 9.54 -5.54
N ALA A 136 12.97 10.30 -4.47
CA ALA A 136 11.74 10.21 -3.69
C ALA A 136 10.73 11.32 -4.03
N SER A 137 11.12 12.29 -4.87
CA SER A 137 10.27 13.44 -5.19
C SER A 137 9.21 13.12 -6.22
N GLU A 138 8.04 13.76 -6.09
CA GLU A 138 6.93 13.75 -7.04
C GLU A 138 6.48 12.35 -7.46
N SER A 139 6.61 11.42 -6.53
CA SER A 139 6.45 9.98 -6.76
C SER A 139 5.06 9.59 -7.30
N ILE A 140 3.98 10.30 -6.92
CA ILE A 140 2.64 10.03 -7.47
C ILE A 140 2.59 10.50 -8.93
N THR A 141 3.07 11.70 -9.20
CA THR A 141 3.13 12.29 -10.54
C THR A 141 3.99 11.44 -11.48
N LYS A 142 5.20 11.09 -11.04
CA LYS A 142 6.13 10.23 -11.77
C LYS A 142 5.53 8.84 -12.05
N PHE A 143 4.85 8.24 -11.07
CA PHE A 143 4.11 7.00 -11.27
C PHE A 143 3.07 7.13 -12.39
N LEU A 144 2.25 8.19 -12.39
CA LEU A 144 1.22 8.38 -13.41
C LEU A 144 1.83 8.63 -14.79
N LEU A 145 2.99 9.28 -14.87
CA LEU A 145 3.74 9.48 -16.11
C LEU A 145 4.49 8.23 -16.59
N GLY A 146 4.46 7.12 -15.84
CA GLY A 146 5.13 5.87 -16.23
C GLY A 146 6.63 5.85 -15.97
N ARG A 147 7.14 6.72 -15.09
CA ARG A 147 8.56 6.82 -14.75
C ARG A 147 9.01 5.69 -13.82
N ASP A 148 10.33 5.58 -13.67
CA ASP A 148 10.97 4.64 -12.75
C ASP A 148 10.73 5.02 -11.29
N LEU A 149 10.73 4.04 -10.39
CA LEU A 149 10.43 4.23 -8.96
C LEU A 149 11.33 5.31 -8.33
N TYR A 150 12.63 5.33 -8.65
CA TYR A 150 13.58 6.30 -8.13
C TYR A 150 14.09 7.27 -9.20
N ASP A 151 13.27 7.56 -10.22
CA ASP A 151 13.61 8.57 -11.22
C ASP A 151 13.93 9.90 -10.53
N GLN A 152 15.14 10.42 -10.77
CA GLN A 152 15.63 11.67 -10.19
C GLN A 152 15.32 12.87 -11.08
N GLU A 153 14.93 12.63 -12.33
CA GLU A 153 14.67 13.70 -13.28
C GLU A 153 13.41 14.47 -12.88
N PRO A 154 13.45 15.81 -12.87
CA PRO A 154 12.26 16.61 -12.67
C PRO A 154 11.18 16.28 -13.71
N VAL A 155 9.91 16.37 -13.28
CA VAL A 155 8.80 16.41 -14.23
C VAL A 155 8.82 17.77 -14.93
N SER A 156 8.60 17.84 -16.24
CA SER A 156 8.47 19.13 -16.91
C SER A 156 7.08 19.73 -16.71
N ASP A 157 6.96 21.04 -16.75
CA ASP A 157 5.66 21.71 -16.61
C ASP A 157 4.68 21.29 -17.72
N ALA A 158 5.18 21.05 -18.93
CA ALA A 158 4.35 20.60 -20.04
C ALA A 158 3.77 19.19 -19.79
N GLU A 159 4.59 18.24 -19.32
CA GLU A 159 4.12 16.90 -18.95
C GLU A 159 3.09 16.96 -17.81
N PHE A 160 3.37 17.78 -16.80
CA PHE A 160 2.49 17.89 -15.65
C PHE A 160 1.14 18.52 -16.00
N GLN A 161 1.14 19.63 -16.74
CA GLN A 161 -0.09 20.27 -17.18
C GLN A 161 -0.90 19.36 -18.11
N PHE A 162 -0.23 18.58 -18.97
CA PHE A 162 -0.92 17.56 -19.75
C PHE A 162 -1.59 16.52 -18.85
N LEU A 163 -0.86 15.97 -17.86
CA LEU A 163 -1.42 15.03 -16.89
C LEU A 163 -2.64 15.61 -16.17
N LEU A 164 -2.56 16.83 -15.64
CA LEU A 164 -3.69 17.46 -14.93
C LEU A 164 -4.90 17.60 -15.87
N SER A 165 -4.67 18.00 -17.13
CA SER A 165 -5.75 18.10 -18.12
C SER A 165 -6.45 16.76 -18.37
N ARG A 166 -5.70 15.64 -18.36
CA ARG A 166 -6.26 14.29 -18.51
C ARG A 166 -7.15 13.90 -17.33
N LEU A 167 -6.82 14.34 -16.12
CA LEU A 167 -7.62 14.02 -14.92
C LEU A 167 -9.00 14.70 -14.93
N HIS A 168 -9.21 15.72 -15.76
CA HIS A 168 -10.54 16.31 -15.93
C HIS A 168 -11.50 15.47 -16.79
N ASP A 169 -11.02 14.41 -17.46
CA ASP A 169 -11.87 13.54 -18.25
C ASP A 169 -12.92 12.81 -17.39
N GLU A 170 -14.15 12.76 -17.89
CA GLU A 170 -15.29 12.11 -17.23
C GLU A 170 -15.09 10.61 -16.95
N GLN A 171 -14.13 9.99 -17.65
CA GLN A 171 -13.81 8.58 -17.55
C GLN A 171 -13.10 8.22 -16.23
N PHE A 172 -12.52 9.20 -15.53
CA PHE A 172 -11.90 8.99 -14.23
C PHE A 172 -12.94 8.96 -13.10
N THR A 173 -12.76 8.01 -12.20
CA THR A 173 -13.45 7.91 -10.92
C THR A 173 -12.41 8.00 -9.83
N PHE A 174 -12.55 9.01 -8.97
CA PHE A 174 -11.54 9.34 -7.96
C PHE A 174 -11.85 8.71 -6.61
N GLY A 175 -10.80 8.57 -5.82
CA GLY A 175 -10.84 8.08 -4.45
C GLY A 175 -9.74 8.68 -3.59
N LEU A 176 -9.99 8.74 -2.29
CA LEU A 176 -9.03 9.16 -1.28
C LEU A 176 -8.87 8.05 -0.24
N THR A 177 -7.63 7.67 0.03
CA THR A 177 -7.32 6.55 0.95
C THR A 177 -7.92 6.75 2.34
N HIS A 178 -7.91 7.98 2.85
CA HIS A 178 -8.45 8.33 4.17
C HIS A 178 -10.00 8.42 4.19
N GLN A 179 -10.66 8.31 3.04
CA GLN A 179 -12.12 8.27 2.88
C GLN A 179 -12.52 7.02 2.10
N MET A 180 -11.98 5.85 2.47
CA MET A 180 -12.16 4.61 1.69
C MET A 180 -13.63 4.20 1.56
N GLU A 181 -14.46 4.45 2.57
CA GLU A 181 -15.91 4.19 2.53
C GLU A 181 -16.59 5.01 1.43
N LEU A 182 -16.39 6.33 1.44
CA LEU A 182 -16.92 7.21 0.40
C LEU A 182 -16.29 6.90 -0.99
N THR A 183 -15.02 6.51 -1.02
CA THR A 183 -14.32 6.09 -2.25
C THR A 183 -15.01 4.88 -2.87
N THR A 184 -15.30 3.84 -2.09
CA THR A 184 -16.01 2.67 -2.61
C THR A 184 -17.41 3.04 -3.10
N LYS A 185 -18.16 3.87 -2.36
CA LYS A 185 -19.48 4.35 -2.78
C LYS A 185 -19.44 5.11 -4.10
N ASN A 186 -18.45 5.98 -4.30
CA ASN A 186 -18.26 6.69 -5.56
C ASN A 186 -17.99 5.72 -6.73
N ILE A 187 -17.15 4.70 -6.50
CA ILE A 187 -16.85 3.67 -7.48
C ILE A 187 -18.09 2.85 -7.86
N GLU A 188 -18.92 2.48 -6.89
CA GLU A 188 -20.18 1.80 -7.20
C GLU A 188 -21.12 2.68 -8.03
N HIS A 189 -21.28 3.94 -7.62
CA HIS A 189 -22.17 4.87 -8.27
C HIS A 189 -21.76 5.12 -9.72
N ARG A 190 -20.47 5.40 -9.96
CA ARG A 190 -19.97 5.77 -11.29
C ARG A 190 -19.65 4.58 -12.18
N CYS A 191 -19.16 3.49 -11.60
CA CYS A 191 -18.69 2.35 -12.37
C CYS A 191 -19.67 1.15 -12.34
N GLY A 192 -20.75 1.21 -11.57
CA GLY A 192 -21.80 0.18 -11.52
C GLY A 192 -21.40 -1.11 -10.81
N TYR A 193 -20.41 -1.05 -9.91
CA TYR A 193 -19.99 -2.17 -9.06
C TYR A 193 -20.85 -2.25 -7.79
N GLY A 194 -20.97 -3.45 -7.24
CA GLY A 194 -21.47 -3.65 -5.88
C GLY A 194 -20.36 -4.22 -5.01
N PHE A 195 -20.08 -3.59 -3.88
CA PHE A 195 -19.22 -4.11 -2.84
C PHE A 195 -20.06 -4.81 -1.76
N ASN A 196 -19.45 -5.78 -1.08
CA ASN A 196 -20.03 -6.35 0.13
C ASN A 196 -20.14 -5.28 1.23
N GLU A 197 -21.07 -5.47 2.18
CA GLU A 197 -21.23 -4.57 3.34
C GLU A 197 -19.97 -4.54 4.20
N GLU A 198 -19.37 -5.70 4.48
CA GLU A 198 -18.07 -5.77 5.16
C GLU A 198 -16.94 -5.96 4.14
N LEU A 199 -15.96 -5.06 4.17
CA LEU A 199 -14.77 -5.14 3.35
C LEU A 199 -13.53 -5.38 4.22
N PRO A 200 -12.76 -6.45 3.99
CA PRO A 200 -11.55 -6.71 4.77
C PRO A 200 -10.47 -5.66 4.49
N ARG A 201 -9.83 -5.14 5.54
CA ARG A 201 -8.55 -4.42 5.43
C ARG A 201 -7.43 -5.44 5.28
N TYR A 202 -7.06 -5.71 4.03
CA TYR A 202 -6.06 -6.74 3.70
C TYR A 202 -4.63 -6.41 4.15
N ARG A 203 -4.30 -5.13 4.33
CA ARG A 203 -3.01 -4.71 4.88
C ARG A 203 -3.20 -3.53 5.83
N ILE A 204 -2.89 -3.75 7.09
CA ILE A 204 -2.67 -2.70 8.08
C ILE A 204 -1.15 -2.55 8.23
N SER A 205 -0.65 -1.32 8.32
CA SER A 205 0.77 -1.10 8.57
C SER A 205 1.13 -1.67 9.95
N LEU A 206 2.01 -2.66 9.99
CA LEU A 206 2.47 -3.27 11.25
C LEU A 206 3.41 -2.37 12.03
N TYR A 207 4.11 -1.50 11.31
CA TYR A 207 5.02 -0.52 11.87
C TYR A 207 4.72 0.84 11.26
N LYS A 208 4.71 1.86 12.11
CA LYS A 208 4.76 3.27 11.75
C LYS A 208 5.72 3.91 12.77
N PRO A 209 6.89 4.41 12.35
CA PRO A 209 7.77 5.13 13.26
C PRO A 209 6.99 6.28 13.93
N GLU A 210 7.30 6.56 15.18
CA GLU A 210 6.81 7.81 15.79
C GLU A 210 7.49 8.99 15.10
N ARG A 211 6.72 10.06 14.90
CA ARG A 211 7.25 11.30 14.32
C ARG A 211 8.11 11.97 15.38
N ASP A 212 9.39 12.15 15.08
CA ASP A 212 10.36 12.75 15.98
C ASP A 212 10.33 14.29 15.94
N GLU A 213 11.28 14.92 16.65
CA GLU A 213 11.44 16.37 16.69
C GLU A 213 11.80 17.01 15.34
N GLN A 214 12.32 16.23 14.38
CA GLN A 214 12.69 16.70 13.04
C GLN A 214 11.49 16.74 12.10
N TRP A 215 10.31 16.24 12.50
CA TRP A 215 9.15 16.15 11.62
C TRP A 215 8.73 17.49 11.00
N GLY A 216 8.86 18.60 11.73
CA GLY A 216 8.59 19.93 11.17
C GLY A 216 9.49 20.26 9.96
N ARG A 217 10.76 19.83 10.00
CA ARG A 217 11.71 19.99 8.89
C ARG A 217 11.41 19.01 7.76
N VAL A 218 10.99 17.78 8.06
CA VAL A 218 10.52 16.81 7.05
C VAL A 218 9.38 17.41 6.24
N GLU A 219 8.39 18.03 6.89
CA GLU A 219 7.27 18.68 6.20
C GLU A 219 7.70 19.86 5.32
N GLU A 220 8.65 20.67 5.78
CA GLU A 220 9.18 21.79 5.02
C GLU A 220 9.89 21.32 3.74
N VAL A 221 10.87 20.42 3.88
CA VAL A 221 11.61 19.84 2.76
C VAL A 221 10.67 19.11 1.80
N PHE A 222 9.69 18.37 2.34
CA PHE A 222 8.69 17.69 1.52
C PHE A 222 7.92 18.68 0.63
N ARG A 223 7.44 19.81 1.17
CA ARG A 223 6.70 20.82 0.40
C ARG A 223 7.54 21.44 -0.71
N GLU A 224 8.83 21.67 -0.45
CA GLU A 224 9.77 22.20 -1.44
C GLU A 224 10.04 21.21 -2.57
N GLN A 225 10.19 19.92 -2.25
CA GLN A 225 10.56 18.88 -3.21
C GLN A 225 9.36 18.28 -3.96
N ASN A 226 8.13 18.43 -3.46
CA ASN A 226 6.94 17.75 -3.98
C ASN A 226 5.77 18.69 -4.37
N PRO A 227 6.01 19.85 -5.00
CA PRO A 227 4.93 20.79 -5.32
C PRO A 227 3.88 20.19 -6.26
N ARG A 228 4.26 19.38 -7.24
CA ARG A 228 3.30 18.80 -8.21
C ARG A 228 2.47 17.68 -7.62
N ASP A 229 3.03 16.87 -6.73
CA ASP A 229 2.27 15.86 -6.00
C ASP A 229 1.23 16.51 -5.07
N LEU A 230 1.56 17.66 -4.46
CA LEU A 230 0.61 18.45 -3.68
C LEU A 230 -0.51 19.01 -4.55
N GLU A 231 -0.19 19.66 -5.66
CA GLU A 231 -1.18 20.20 -6.61
C GLU A 231 -2.08 19.10 -7.21
N LEU A 232 -1.49 17.96 -7.59
CA LEU A 232 -2.24 16.80 -8.07
C LEU A 232 -3.19 16.25 -7.00
N PHE A 233 -2.72 16.12 -5.76
CA PHE A 233 -3.54 15.64 -4.66
C PHE A 233 -4.73 16.57 -4.38
N GLU A 234 -4.51 17.88 -4.40
CA GLU A 234 -5.56 18.88 -4.28
C GLU A 234 -6.59 18.80 -5.42
N LEU A 235 -6.11 18.67 -6.67
CA LEU A 235 -6.98 18.50 -7.83
C LEU A 235 -7.85 17.24 -7.70
N VAL A 236 -7.23 16.09 -7.40
CA VAL A 236 -7.95 14.83 -7.23
C VAL A 236 -8.95 14.92 -6.08
N GLY A 237 -8.59 15.58 -4.97
CA GLY A 237 -9.50 15.83 -3.86
C GLY A 237 -10.73 16.67 -4.27
N SER A 238 -10.51 17.73 -5.04
CA SER A 238 -11.58 18.59 -5.58
C SER A 238 -12.50 17.85 -6.55
N LEU A 239 -11.92 17.07 -7.46
CA LEU A 239 -12.69 16.25 -8.40
C LEU A 239 -13.47 15.14 -7.68
N PHE A 240 -12.87 14.50 -6.68
CA PHE A 240 -13.53 13.52 -5.84
C PHE A 240 -14.72 14.13 -5.08
N ALA A 241 -14.52 15.28 -4.44
CA ALA A 241 -15.59 15.98 -3.73
C ALA A 241 -16.81 16.27 -4.63
N LYS A 242 -16.55 16.76 -5.86
CA LYS A 242 -17.60 16.96 -6.88
C LYS A 242 -18.29 15.66 -7.29
N GLN A 243 -17.54 14.57 -7.49
CA GLN A 243 -18.12 13.27 -7.84
C GLN A 243 -18.99 12.69 -6.73
N THR A 244 -18.68 13.01 -5.48
CA THR A 244 -19.39 12.52 -4.31
C THR A 244 -20.51 13.42 -3.81
N GLU A 245 -20.67 14.60 -4.42
CA GLU A 245 -21.71 15.54 -4.04
C GLU A 245 -23.09 14.88 -4.17
N GLY A 246 -23.87 14.90 -3.08
CA GLY A 246 -25.20 14.30 -3.05
C GLY A 246 -25.25 12.78 -2.93
N LEU A 247 -24.11 12.08 -2.82
CA LEU A 247 -24.13 10.64 -2.53
C LEU A 247 -24.68 10.34 -1.12
N GLY A 248 -24.79 11.33 -0.22
CA GLY A 248 -25.18 11.17 1.18
C GLY A 248 -24.07 10.58 2.03
N ASP A 249 -24.26 10.55 3.36
CA ASP A 249 -23.26 10.01 4.31
C ASP A 249 -22.83 8.59 3.92
N ALA A 250 -21.57 8.27 4.24
CA ALA A 250 -20.96 6.98 3.91
C ALA A 250 -21.93 5.82 4.24
N SER A 251 -22.07 4.87 3.30
CA SER A 251 -22.84 3.64 3.53
C SER A 251 -22.43 2.97 4.85
N ASP A 252 -23.28 2.13 5.44
CA ASP A 252 -23.00 1.22 6.58
C ASP A 252 -21.84 0.22 6.33
N ARG A 253 -20.95 0.49 5.38
CA ARG A 253 -19.80 -0.34 5.06
C ARG A 253 -18.74 -0.18 6.12
N SER A 254 -18.38 -1.29 6.73
CA SER A 254 -17.27 -1.35 7.66
C SER A 254 -16.04 -1.93 6.96
N PHE A 255 -14.91 -1.24 7.12
CA PHE A 255 -13.62 -1.81 6.77
C PHE A 255 -13.05 -2.54 7.98
N VAL A 256 -13.25 -3.85 8.03
CA VAL A 256 -12.84 -4.68 9.17
C VAL A 256 -11.44 -5.23 8.93
N GLY A 257 -10.53 -5.07 9.89
CA GLY A 257 -9.25 -5.77 9.83
C GLY A 257 -8.56 -5.76 11.17
N ASP A 258 -7.83 -6.84 11.42
CA ASP A 258 -7.05 -7.04 12.62
C ASP A 258 -5.58 -6.81 12.30
N VAL A 259 -4.93 -5.90 13.04
CA VAL A 259 -3.50 -5.63 12.88
C VAL A 259 -2.66 -6.89 13.12
N ASN A 260 -3.09 -7.77 14.01
CA ASN A 260 -2.41 -9.03 14.27
C ASN A 260 -2.52 -10.00 13.08
N MET A 261 -3.62 -9.94 12.33
CA MET A 261 -3.73 -10.69 11.06
C MET A 261 -2.72 -10.22 10.03
N SER A 262 -2.36 -8.92 10.02
CA SER A 262 -1.31 -8.43 9.14
C SER A 262 0.05 -9.04 9.50
N ALA A 263 0.30 -9.36 10.78
CA ALA A 263 1.55 -9.99 11.22
C ALA A 263 1.63 -11.46 10.76
N LEU A 264 0.52 -12.19 10.81
CA LEU A 264 0.42 -13.52 10.23
C LEU A 264 0.65 -13.51 8.70
N LEU A 265 0.10 -12.52 7.99
CA LEU A 265 0.32 -12.38 6.54
C LEU A 265 1.78 -11.98 6.22
N PHE A 266 2.43 -11.22 7.09
CA PHE A 266 3.83 -10.83 6.96
C PHE A 266 4.76 -12.05 7.02
N THR A 267 4.53 -12.98 7.94
CA THR A 267 5.36 -14.19 8.14
C THR A 267 5.08 -15.30 7.13
N THR A 268 3.90 -15.30 6.51
CA THR A 268 3.49 -16.28 5.48
C THR A 268 3.82 -15.84 4.05
N SER A 269 4.52 -14.71 3.89
CA SER A 269 5.04 -14.24 2.60
C SER A 269 6.07 -15.20 1.99
N GLU A 270 6.36 -15.05 0.69
CA GLU A 270 7.38 -15.86 -0.01
C GLU A 270 8.77 -15.75 0.64
N GLU A 271 9.09 -14.60 1.21
CA GLU A 271 10.33 -14.31 1.95
C GLU A 271 10.41 -15.02 3.32
N ARG A 272 9.28 -15.59 3.79
CA ARG A 272 9.15 -16.28 5.10
C ARG A 272 9.77 -15.48 6.25
N ARG A 273 9.29 -14.25 6.44
CA ARG A 273 9.81 -13.29 7.41
C ARG A 273 9.51 -13.69 8.85
N SER A 274 10.25 -13.14 9.79
CA SER A 274 10.08 -13.31 11.23
C SER A 274 9.38 -12.09 11.86
N PRO A 275 8.48 -12.26 12.83
CA PRO A 275 7.92 -11.14 13.63
C PRO A 275 8.98 -10.19 14.21
N PHE A 276 10.20 -10.65 14.48
CA PHE A 276 11.31 -9.76 14.89
C PHE A 276 11.55 -8.61 13.91
N GLU A 277 11.44 -8.89 12.60
CA GLU A 277 11.72 -7.91 11.54
C GLU A 277 10.68 -6.77 11.48
N ILE A 278 9.54 -6.89 12.18
CA ILE A 278 8.50 -5.84 12.20
C ILE A 278 9.05 -4.55 12.81
N TYR A 279 9.92 -4.66 13.83
CA TYR A 279 10.44 -3.55 14.60
C TYR A 279 11.96 -3.34 14.40
N ALA A 280 12.53 -3.84 13.30
CA ALA A 280 13.95 -3.67 13.00
C ALA A 280 14.38 -2.20 13.00
N ASN A 281 13.50 -1.31 12.50
CA ASN A 281 13.74 0.13 12.44
C ASN A 281 13.64 0.85 13.80
N ASP A 282 13.32 0.15 14.88
CA ASP A 282 13.42 0.71 16.24
C ASP A 282 14.84 0.60 16.82
N LEU A 283 15.75 -0.10 16.15
CA LEU A 283 17.11 -0.33 16.61
C LEU A 283 18.07 0.73 16.07
N GLU A 284 19.10 1.06 16.84
CA GLU A 284 20.18 1.95 16.36
C GLU A 284 20.97 1.32 15.20
N ASP A 285 21.13 -0.01 15.24
CA ASP A 285 21.76 -0.81 14.18
C ASP A 285 20.85 -1.97 13.74
N PRO A 286 19.95 -1.75 12.76
CA PRO A 286 19.09 -2.80 12.22
C PRO A 286 19.85 -3.98 11.60
N ASP A 287 21.10 -3.78 11.14
CA ASP A 287 21.89 -4.84 10.48
C ASP A 287 22.28 -5.94 11.46
N THR A 288 22.46 -5.61 12.74
CA THR A 288 22.65 -6.60 13.81
C THR A 288 21.47 -7.58 13.89
N LEU A 289 20.22 -7.09 13.83
CA LEU A 289 19.03 -7.94 13.79
C LEU A 289 18.96 -8.74 12.48
N TYR A 290 19.21 -8.12 11.34
CA TYR A 290 19.13 -8.82 10.05
C TYR A 290 20.19 -9.92 9.92
N GLY A 291 21.42 -9.67 10.41
CA GLY A 291 22.47 -10.69 10.51
C GLY A 291 22.04 -11.86 11.39
N TRP A 292 21.50 -11.59 12.58
CA TRP A 292 21.00 -12.61 13.48
C TRP A 292 19.85 -13.44 12.88
N VAL A 293 18.90 -12.78 12.19
CA VAL A 293 17.79 -13.43 11.50
C VAL A 293 18.28 -14.31 10.36
N ALA A 294 19.29 -13.85 9.59
CA ALA A 294 19.86 -14.62 8.49
C ALA A 294 20.50 -15.93 8.99
N GLU A 295 21.26 -15.88 10.09
CA GLU A 295 21.89 -17.05 10.71
C GLU A 295 20.86 -18.08 11.22
N ARG A 296 19.69 -17.62 11.66
CA ARG A 296 18.65 -18.46 12.29
C ARG A 296 17.42 -18.67 11.43
N LYS A 297 17.48 -18.32 10.15
CA LYS A 297 16.34 -18.38 9.23
C LYS A 297 15.60 -19.73 9.26
N PRO A 298 16.26 -20.91 9.24
CA PRO A 298 15.55 -22.19 9.30
C PRO A 298 14.74 -22.38 10.59
N GLU A 299 15.28 -21.97 11.73
CA GLU A 299 14.62 -22.09 13.03
C GLU A 299 13.41 -21.15 13.15
N LEU A 300 13.56 -19.92 12.65
CA LEU A 300 12.47 -18.93 12.64
C LEU A 300 11.33 -19.38 11.72
N ILE A 301 11.64 -20.02 10.58
CA ILE A 301 10.65 -20.63 9.70
C ILE A 301 9.89 -21.77 10.40
N GLU A 302 10.60 -22.62 11.14
CA GLU A 302 9.99 -23.69 11.93
C GLU A 302 9.08 -23.15 13.02
N LEU A 303 9.53 -22.12 13.74
CA LEU A 303 8.77 -21.46 14.80
C LEU A 303 7.49 -20.83 14.23
N ASN A 304 7.59 -20.15 13.08
CA ASN A 304 6.43 -19.67 12.34
C ASN A 304 5.47 -20.82 11.99
N ALA A 305 5.97 -21.91 11.40
CA ALA A 305 5.14 -23.03 10.97
C ALA A 305 4.38 -23.69 12.12
N ASN A 306 5.03 -23.85 13.28
CA ASN A 306 4.40 -24.38 14.49
C ASN A 306 3.29 -23.45 15.00
N ALA A 307 3.57 -22.14 15.13
CA ALA A 307 2.56 -21.18 15.56
C ALA A 307 1.38 -21.09 14.58
N ILE A 308 1.63 -21.16 13.27
CA ILE A 308 0.59 -21.14 12.22
C ILE A 308 -0.32 -22.37 12.30
N ARG A 309 0.25 -23.55 12.54
CA ARG A 309 -0.52 -24.80 12.64
C ARG A 309 -1.59 -24.72 13.74
N ASP A 310 -1.24 -24.05 14.84
CA ASP A 310 -2.02 -24.10 16.08
C ASP A 310 -2.86 -22.81 16.32
N CYS A 311 -2.79 -21.82 15.42
CA CYS A 311 -3.48 -20.53 15.56
C CYS A 311 -4.88 -20.47 14.93
N GLY A 312 -5.26 -21.41 14.07
CA GLY A 312 -6.60 -21.40 13.44
C GLY A 312 -6.90 -20.17 12.57
N ARG A 313 -5.88 -19.52 12.01
CA ARG A 313 -5.96 -18.23 11.28
C ARG A 313 -6.36 -17.02 12.14
N ASP A 314 -6.11 -17.10 13.44
CA ASP A 314 -6.18 -15.95 14.34
C ASP A 314 -4.77 -15.35 14.49
N GLY A 315 -4.60 -14.11 14.04
CA GLY A 315 -3.32 -13.40 14.05
C GLY A 315 -2.83 -13.08 15.47
N LYS A 316 -3.75 -12.77 16.39
CA LYS A 316 -3.44 -12.49 17.80
C LYS A 316 -2.95 -13.78 18.47
N ARG A 317 -3.67 -14.89 18.26
CA ARG A 317 -3.25 -16.21 18.73
C ARG A 317 -1.92 -16.66 18.12
N PHE A 318 -1.70 -16.42 16.83
CA PHE A 318 -0.42 -16.67 16.18
C PHE A 318 0.73 -15.98 16.90
N LEU A 319 0.61 -14.67 17.16
CA LEU A 319 1.66 -13.91 17.84
C LEU A 319 1.92 -14.40 19.27
N ILE A 320 0.86 -14.74 20.03
CA ILE A 320 1.01 -15.27 21.39
C ILE A 320 1.80 -16.59 21.38
N LEU A 321 1.40 -17.55 20.53
CA LEU A 321 2.09 -18.84 20.42
C LEU A 321 3.54 -18.67 19.94
N TRP A 322 3.76 -17.76 19.00
CA TRP A 322 5.09 -17.43 18.50
C TRP A 322 5.96 -16.82 19.61
N LEU A 323 5.43 -15.88 20.40
CA LEU A 323 6.12 -15.23 21.51
C LEU A 323 6.47 -16.23 22.62
N GLU A 324 5.54 -17.12 22.99
CA GLU A 324 5.79 -18.16 24.00
C GLU A 324 7.02 -19.01 23.62
N ALA A 325 7.13 -19.41 22.35
CA ALA A 325 8.27 -20.17 21.86
C ALA A 325 9.54 -19.31 21.69
N ALA A 326 9.42 -18.09 21.17
CA ALA A 326 10.56 -17.22 20.89
C ALA A 326 11.23 -16.73 22.19
N ILE A 327 10.44 -16.35 23.20
CA ILE A 327 10.96 -15.94 24.51
C ILE A 327 11.70 -17.09 25.17
N ALA A 328 11.08 -18.29 25.20
CA ALA A 328 11.70 -19.47 25.81
C ALA A 328 13.02 -19.88 25.13
N ARG A 329 13.18 -19.59 23.83
CA ARG A 329 14.34 -20.02 23.04
C ARG A 329 15.43 -18.96 22.91
N TYR A 330 15.06 -17.68 22.87
CA TYR A 330 15.96 -16.62 22.44
C TYR A 330 16.14 -15.47 23.43
N LEU A 331 15.27 -15.32 24.44
CA LEU A 331 15.49 -14.30 25.48
C LEU A 331 16.72 -14.71 26.32
N PRO A 332 17.74 -13.85 26.47
CA PRO A 332 18.91 -14.18 27.28
C PRO A 332 18.53 -14.45 28.75
N GLU A 333 19.16 -15.43 29.39
CA GLU A 333 18.92 -15.74 30.81
C GLU A 333 19.22 -14.56 31.74
N SER A 334 20.08 -13.64 31.30
CA SER A 334 20.43 -12.42 32.04
C SER A 334 19.42 -11.28 31.87
N ALA A 335 18.45 -11.41 30.95
CA ALA A 335 17.43 -10.40 30.73
C ALA A 335 16.28 -10.55 31.74
N ASP A 336 15.63 -9.44 32.08
CA ASP A 336 14.41 -9.47 32.90
C ASP A 336 13.33 -10.32 32.21
N PRO A 337 12.53 -11.10 32.96
CA PRO A 337 11.44 -11.88 32.39
C PRO A 337 10.48 -10.98 31.61
N LEU A 338 10.22 -11.32 30.35
CA LEU A 338 9.26 -10.61 29.51
C LEU A 338 7.89 -11.29 29.57
N GLU A 339 6.91 -10.61 30.18
CA GLU A 339 5.52 -11.06 30.18
C GLU A 339 4.83 -10.77 28.84
N ILE A 340 4.07 -11.74 28.33
CA ILE A 340 3.31 -11.58 27.08
C ILE A 340 2.02 -10.81 27.38
N ASP A 341 1.92 -9.62 26.81
CA ASP A 341 0.67 -8.88 26.74
C ASP A 341 -0.25 -9.62 25.78
N ARG A 342 -1.17 -10.40 26.36
CA ARG A 342 -2.11 -11.20 25.58
C ARG A 342 -3.13 -10.35 24.87
N ASP A 343 -3.32 -9.07 25.22
CA ASP A 343 -4.24 -8.18 24.54
C ASP A 343 -3.59 -7.40 23.39
N GLU A 344 -2.33 -7.02 23.55
CA GLU A 344 -1.54 -6.31 22.56
C GLU A 344 -0.19 -7.02 22.28
N PRO A 345 -0.21 -8.25 21.71
CA PRO A 345 1.02 -9.05 21.59
C PRO A 345 2.08 -8.41 20.70
N LEU A 346 1.71 -7.54 19.77
CA LEU A 346 2.66 -6.73 18.99
C LEU A 346 3.53 -5.81 19.87
N LYS A 347 3.00 -5.28 20.99
CA LYS A 347 3.81 -4.54 21.97
C LYS A 347 4.87 -5.42 22.60
N THR A 348 4.54 -6.67 22.92
CA THR A 348 5.52 -7.65 23.43
C THR A 348 6.56 -8.01 22.37
N VAL A 349 6.18 -8.15 21.08
CA VAL A 349 7.17 -8.35 20.00
C VAL A 349 8.16 -7.18 19.95
N ARG A 350 7.67 -5.93 20.00
CA ARG A 350 8.52 -4.72 20.03
C ARG A 350 9.47 -4.72 21.24
N ALA A 351 8.95 -5.05 22.43
CA ALA A 351 9.74 -5.14 23.64
C ALA A 351 10.83 -6.21 23.54
N LEU A 352 10.49 -7.41 23.04
CA LEU A 352 11.44 -8.49 22.84
C LEU A 352 12.57 -8.10 21.88
N VAL A 353 12.23 -7.45 20.75
CA VAL A 353 13.24 -6.94 19.80
C VAL A 353 14.21 -5.98 20.49
N ARG A 354 13.70 -5.02 21.26
CA ARG A 354 14.54 -4.06 21.99
C ARG A 354 15.40 -4.75 23.05
N THR A 355 14.87 -5.69 23.81
CA THR A 355 15.64 -6.42 24.83
C THR A 355 16.76 -7.26 24.22
N MET A 356 16.56 -7.80 23.01
CA MET A 356 17.55 -8.65 22.36
C MET A 356 18.61 -7.89 21.57
N PHE A 357 18.28 -6.70 21.03
CA PHE A 357 19.10 -6.03 20.02
C PHE A 357 19.30 -4.52 20.25
N GLY A 358 18.66 -3.92 21.24
CA GLY A 358 18.71 -2.48 21.51
C GLY A 358 19.45 -2.10 22.78
#